data_AF-A0A2E7MN89-F1
#
_entry.id   AF-A0A2E7MN89-F1
#
_cell.length_a   1.000
_cell.length_b   1.000
_cell.length_c   1.000
_cell.angle_alpha   90.00
_cell.angle_beta   90.00
_cell.angle_gamma   90.00
#
_symmetry.space_group_name_H-M   'P 1'
#
loop_
_entity.id
_entity.type
_entity.pdbx_description
1 polymer ?
#
loop_
_entity_poly.entity_id
_entity_poly.type
_entity_poly.pdbx_seq_one_letter_code
_entity_poly.pdbx_strand_id
1 'polypeptide(L)'
;MRIDICAGLGALVLALSNPLCAQVVLSEVMHDPHGADHHDEYIELVNISETEPVDLRGWHLGSEEELDRLVDKGTGLVLKPGQFALVLDGSYFGNSTTYETLHPDVVLLAIQDRAFGRAGWPNSREGSVILSTAGGDTVEVFHYPPAEQSGFSWEKIDLEAGAGSTNWERALVDGGTPGRLNSVYEQRRFTAEGITLKAEPNPFSQTLVLSYGLPASPALVDLWIYDIEGYPIRQLLDSSSSGPSGSVEWDGRDRQGRSVPTGLYIAHLAASAAGRLTQLKKVVVRSAP
;
A
#
# COMPACT_ATOMS: atom_id res chain seq x y z
N MET A 1 -62.66 7.93 -20.82
CA MET A 1 -62.61 8.41 -19.42
C MET A 1 -61.25 9.06 -19.22
N ARG A 2 -61.21 10.38 -19.09
CA ARG A 2 -60.00 11.16 -18.76
C ARG A 2 -59.54 10.80 -17.34
N ILE A 3 -58.23 10.78 -17.13
CA ILE A 3 -57.47 11.25 -15.94
C ILE A 3 -56.00 11.25 -16.43
N ASP A 4 -55.46 12.39 -16.86
CA ASP A 4 -54.83 13.46 -16.06
C ASP A 4 -53.49 13.05 -15.43
N ILE A 5 -52.45 13.70 -15.95
CA ILE A 5 -51.03 13.58 -15.65
C ILE A 5 -50.78 14.22 -14.28
N CYS A 6 -50.39 13.43 -13.28
CA CYS A 6 -49.75 13.95 -12.07
C CYS A 6 -48.23 13.89 -12.24
N ALA A 7 -47.64 15.07 -12.44
CA ALA A 7 -46.21 15.29 -12.32
C ALA A 7 -45.80 15.15 -10.86
N GLY A 8 -45.25 14.00 -10.49
CA GLY A 8 -44.44 13.83 -9.29
C GLY A 8 -42.98 13.83 -9.70
N LEU A 9 -42.23 14.87 -9.32
CA LEU A 9 -40.76 14.80 -9.27
C LEU A 9 -40.37 13.75 -8.23
N GLY A 10 -40.38 12.48 -8.63
CA GLY A 10 -39.57 11.46 -7.98
C GLY A 10 -38.14 11.69 -8.44
N ALA A 11 -37.29 12.21 -7.56
CA ALA A 11 -35.86 12.09 -7.75
C ALA A 11 -35.56 10.60 -7.92
N LEU A 12 -35.32 10.19 -9.16
CA LEU A 12 -34.74 8.89 -9.45
C LEU A 12 -33.32 8.99 -8.89
N VAL A 13 -33.17 8.61 -7.62
CA VAL A 13 -31.87 8.26 -7.06
C VAL A 13 -31.45 7.05 -7.87
N LEU A 14 -30.69 7.30 -8.94
CA LEU A 14 -29.76 6.32 -9.46
C LEU A 14 -28.82 6.04 -8.30
N ALA A 15 -29.18 5.05 -7.48
CA ALA A 15 -28.19 4.28 -6.76
C ALA A 15 -27.34 3.66 -7.87
N LEU A 16 -26.28 4.37 -8.25
CA LEU A 16 -25.12 3.74 -8.83
C LEU A 16 -24.80 2.63 -7.83
N SER A 17 -25.12 1.40 -8.20
CA SER A 17 -24.56 0.24 -7.54
C SER A 17 -23.06 0.39 -7.71
N ASN A 18 -22.41 1.06 -6.77
CA ASN A 18 -21.01 0.79 -6.50
C ASN A 18 -20.97 -0.74 -6.40
N PRO A 19 -20.15 -1.44 -7.20
CA PRO A 19 -19.91 -2.83 -6.88
C PRO A 19 -19.52 -2.82 -5.41
N LEU A 20 -20.30 -3.52 -4.57
CA LEU A 20 -19.93 -3.69 -3.17
C LEU A 20 -18.55 -4.35 -3.25
N CYS A 21 -17.48 -3.56 -3.09
CA CYS A 21 -16.19 -4.15 -2.83
C CYS A 21 -16.41 -5.00 -1.58
N ALA A 22 -15.97 -6.24 -1.65
CA ALA A 22 -16.01 -7.09 -0.48
C ALA A 22 -15.27 -6.35 0.64
N GLN A 23 -15.90 -6.25 1.82
CA GLN A 23 -15.30 -5.57 2.96
C GLN A 23 -14.00 -6.26 3.39
N VAL A 24 -13.91 -7.57 3.18
CA VAL A 24 -12.69 -8.36 3.38
C VAL A 24 -12.19 -8.80 2.01
N VAL A 25 -10.90 -8.59 1.75
CA VAL A 25 -10.24 -8.95 0.49
C VAL A 25 -8.98 -9.75 0.75
N LEU A 26 -8.51 -10.48 -0.26
CA LEU A 26 -7.15 -11.01 -0.26
C LEU A 26 -6.17 -9.84 -0.43
N SER A 27 -5.12 -9.76 0.40
CA SER A 27 -4.04 -8.77 0.26
C SER A 27 -2.73 -9.41 -0.20
N GLU A 28 -2.40 -10.61 0.28
CA GLU A 28 -1.09 -11.21 0.03
C GLU A 28 -1.16 -12.75 0.03
N VAL A 29 -0.34 -13.39 -0.80
CA VAL A 29 -0.24 -14.85 -0.94
C VAL A 29 1.21 -15.29 -1.01
N MET A 30 1.68 -15.99 0.02
CA MET A 30 2.99 -16.67 0.03
C MET A 30 2.79 -18.16 -0.24
N HIS A 31 3.07 -18.58 -1.46
CA HIS A 31 2.94 -19.97 -1.92
C HIS A 31 4.27 -20.69 -2.14
N ASP A 32 5.40 -20.00 -1.99
CA ASP A 32 6.74 -20.58 -2.14
C ASP A 32 7.71 -19.91 -1.15
N PRO A 33 7.58 -20.16 0.17
CA PRO A 33 8.51 -19.64 1.17
C PRO A 33 9.92 -20.22 0.98
N HIS A 34 10.91 -19.67 1.69
CA HIS A 34 12.27 -20.22 1.65
C HIS A 34 12.34 -21.61 2.29
N GLY A 35 13.08 -22.51 1.64
CA GLY A 35 13.38 -23.83 2.17
C GLY A 35 12.69 -24.96 1.41
N ALA A 36 12.86 -26.19 1.90
CA ALA A 36 12.22 -27.37 1.34
C ALA A 36 10.91 -27.73 2.05
N ASP A 37 10.53 -26.96 3.06
CA ASP A 37 9.34 -27.16 3.88
C ASP A 37 8.34 -26.02 3.64
N HIS A 38 7.07 -26.36 3.55
CA HIS A 38 5.96 -25.49 3.16
C HIS A 38 5.17 -24.96 4.37
N HIS A 39 5.68 -25.17 5.60
CA HIS A 39 5.06 -24.69 6.84
C HIS A 39 4.86 -23.17 6.91
N ASP A 40 5.63 -22.41 6.13
CA ASP A 40 5.62 -20.95 6.11
C ASP A 40 4.79 -20.36 4.96
N GLU A 41 3.94 -21.17 4.32
CA GLU A 41 2.91 -20.65 3.43
C GLU A 41 1.86 -19.87 4.23
N TYR A 42 1.41 -18.75 3.67
CA TYR A 42 0.34 -17.96 4.26
C TYR A 42 -0.51 -17.28 3.21
N ILE A 43 -1.76 -17.03 3.59
CA ILE A 43 -2.66 -16.13 2.90
C ILE A 43 -3.04 -14.99 3.83
N GLU A 44 -2.94 -13.76 3.34
CA GLU A 44 -3.33 -12.59 4.09
C GLU A 44 -4.67 -12.02 3.62
N LEU A 45 -5.49 -11.68 4.60
CA LEU A 45 -6.76 -10.98 4.43
C LEU A 45 -6.67 -9.59 5.06
N VAL A 46 -7.38 -8.63 4.50
CA VAL A 46 -7.55 -7.32 5.12
C VAL A 46 -9.00 -6.87 5.04
N ASN A 47 -9.49 -6.28 6.13
CA ASN A 47 -10.78 -5.60 6.13
C ASN A 47 -10.58 -4.14 5.64
N ILE A 48 -10.98 -3.86 4.40
CA ILE A 48 -10.89 -2.54 3.78
C ILE A 48 -12.04 -1.61 4.15
N SER A 49 -13.01 -2.07 4.96
CA SER A 49 -14.03 -1.17 5.50
C SER A 49 -13.40 -0.09 6.36
N GLU A 50 -13.87 1.14 6.23
CA GLU A 50 -13.47 2.25 7.11
C GLU A 50 -14.17 2.19 8.49
N THR A 51 -15.30 1.49 8.60
CA THR A 51 -16.18 1.60 9.78
C THR A 51 -16.66 0.28 10.35
N GLU A 52 -16.83 -0.75 9.52
CA GLU A 52 -17.51 -1.98 9.93
C GLU A 52 -16.52 -3.12 10.21
N PRO A 53 -16.57 -3.75 11.40
CA PRO A 53 -15.88 -5.01 11.63
C PRO A 53 -16.60 -6.17 10.92
N VAL A 54 -15.85 -7.21 10.58
CA VAL A 54 -16.39 -8.43 9.95
C VAL A 54 -16.09 -9.66 10.82
N ASP A 55 -17.11 -10.45 11.13
CA ASP A 55 -16.96 -11.75 11.80
C ASP A 55 -16.69 -12.84 10.75
N LEU A 56 -15.49 -13.42 10.79
CA LEU A 56 -15.01 -14.47 9.89
C LEU A 56 -15.49 -15.88 10.30
N ARG A 57 -16.34 -16.00 11.34
CA ARG A 57 -16.84 -17.31 11.78
C ARG A 57 -17.53 -18.05 10.64
N GLY A 58 -17.01 -19.23 10.35
CA GLY A 58 -17.55 -20.13 9.33
C GLY A 58 -17.13 -19.77 7.90
N TRP A 59 -16.34 -18.72 7.68
CA TRP A 59 -15.74 -18.44 6.38
C TRP A 59 -14.78 -19.55 5.97
N HIS A 60 -14.58 -19.71 4.66
CA HIS A 60 -13.71 -20.72 4.10
C HIS A 60 -12.63 -20.12 3.20
N LEU A 61 -11.49 -20.78 3.17
CA LEU A 61 -10.35 -20.45 2.35
C LEU A 61 -9.69 -21.72 1.83
N GLY A 62 -9.26 -21.71 0.57
CA GLY A 62 -8.61 -22.86 -0.05
C GLY A 62 -8.53 -22.70 -1.56
N SER A 63 -8.46 -23.81 -2.28
CA SER A 63 -8.33 -23.87 -3.75
C SER A 63 -9.64 -24.26 -4.42
N GLU A 64 -9.62 -24.42 -5.75
CA GLU A 64 -10.75 -25.00 -6.50
C GLU A 64 -11.07 -26.45 -6.11
N GLU A 65 -10.09 -27.19 -5.59
CA GLU A 65 -10.26 -28.60 -5.22
C GLU A 65 -10.82 -28.77 -3.80
N GLU A 66 -10.47 -27.84 -2.90
CA GLU A 66 -10.73 -27.96 -1.46
C GLU A 66 -10.83 -26.58 -0.81
N LEU A 67 -11.89 -26.37 -0.03
CA LEU A 67 -12.11 -25.18 0.78
C LEU A 67 -12.23 -25.57 2.25
N ASP A 68 -11.38 -24.97 3.08
CA ASP A 68 -11.33 -25.24 4.50
C ASP A 68 -11.88 -24.09 5.33
N ARG A 69 -12.51 -24.42 6.44
CA ARG A 69 -13.00 -23.39 7.37
C ARG A 69 -11.82 -22.68 8.04
N LEU A 70 -11.94 -21.36 8.19
CA LEU A 70 -11.03 -20.57 9.02
C LEU A 70 -11.21 -20.87 10.51
N VAL A 71 -10.09 -21.05 11.21
CA VAL A 71 -9.99 -21.40 12.63
C VAL A 71 -9.15 -20.36 13.36
N ASP A 72 -9.68 -19.88 14.49
CA ASP A 72 -8.99 -18.96 15.39
C ASP A 72 -7.77 -19.62 16.06
N LYS A 73 -6.67 -18.88 16.17
CA LYS A 73 -5.44 -19.31 16.87
C LYS A 73 -5.11 -18.48 18.10
N GLY A 74 -6.12 -17.80 18.66
CA GLY A 74 -6.05 -17.10 19.95
C GLY A 74 -6.27 -15.60 19.87
N THR A 75 -6.50 -15.06 18.68
CA THR A 75 -6.70 -13.62 18.43
C THR A 75 -8.15 -13.25 18.15
N GLY A 76 -9.04 -14.23 17.99
CA GLY A 76 -10.44 -14.05 17.64
C GLY A 76 -10.68 -14.12 16.13
N LEU A 77 -11.97 -14.12 15.75
CA LEU A 77 -12.44 -14.18 14.35
C LEU A 77 -13.03 -12.85 13.85
N VAL A 78 -12.97 -11.79 14.66
CA VAL A 78 -13.52 -10.49 14.26
C VAL A 78 -12.39 -9.62 13.71
N LEU A 79 -12.48 -9.29 12.42
CA LEU A 79 -11.53 -8.43 11.74
C LEU A 79 -12.04 -6.99 11.73
N LYS A 80 -11.39 -6.09 12.46
CA LYS A 80 -11.75 -4.67 12.56
C LYS A 80 -11.41 -3.90 11.27
N PRO A 81 -12.00 -2.71 11.05
CA PRO A 81 -11.59 -1.79 9.99
C PRO A 81 -10.07 -1.62 9.89
N GLY A 82 -9.51 -1.82 8.70
CA GLY A 82 -8.08 -1.71 8.39
C GLY A 82 -7.18 -2.80 9.01
N GLN A 83 -7.75 -3.80 9.68
CA GLN A 83 -6.99 -4.85 10.35
C GLN A 83 -6.66 -5.98 9.37
N PHE A 84 -5.46 -6.54 9.53
CA PHE A 84 -4.97 -7.69 8.79
C PHE A 84 -5.23 -8.99 9.54
N ALA A 85 -5.52 -10.06 8.80
CA ALA A 85 -5.52 -11.42 9.29
C ALA A 85 -4.54 -12.27 8.47
N LEU A 86 -3.67 -13.00 9.15
CA LEU A 86 -2.77 -13.96 8.55
C LEU A 86 -3.34 -15.36 8.73
N VAL A 87 -3.71 -16.01 7.63
CA VAL A 87 -4.15 -17.40 7.59
C VAL A 87 -2.94 -18.26 7.29
N LEU A 88 -2.49 -18.97 8.32
CA LEU A 88 -1.31 -19.82 8.27
C LEU A 88 -1.67 -21.25 7.93
N ASP A 89 -0.72 -21.96 7.34
CA ASP A 89 -0.80 -23.40 7.20
C ASP A 89 -0.98 -24.06 8.58
N GLY A 90 -1.83 -25.09 8.67
CA GLY A 90 -2.08 -25.79 9.93
C GLY A 90 -0.80 -26.39 10.54
N SER A 91 0.17 -26.74 9.71
CA SER A 91 1.47 -27.30 10.08
C SER A 91 2.48 -26.25 10.56
N TYR A 92 2.27 -24.95 10.32
CA TYR A 92 3.07 -23.87 10.90
C TYR A 92 3.22 -24.04 12.42
N PHE A 93 2.09 -24.31 13.09
CA PHE A 93 2.01 -24.39 14.55
C PHE A 93 2.78 -25.59 15.09
N GLY A 94 3.95 -25.30 15.66
CA GLY A 94 4.85 -26.29 16.25
C GLY A 94 6.03 -26.69 15.35
N ASN A 95 6.07 -26.23 14.09
CA ASN A 95 7.19 -26.48 13.18
C ASN A 95 7.94 -25.20 12.77
N SER A 96 7.34 -24.02 12.91
CA SER A 96 7.97 -22.74 12.57
C SER A 96 7.67 -21.63 13.58
N THR A 97 8.52 -20.59 13.55
CA THR A 97 8.38 -19.35 14.34
C THR A 97 8.46 -18.10 13.46
N THR A 98 8.41 -18.25 12.12
CA THR A 98 8.65 -17.18 11.15
C THR A 98 7.77 -15.95 11.38
N TYR A 99 6.54 -16.14 11.87
CA TYR A 99 5.54 -15.09 12.03
C TYR A 99 5.27 -14.69 13.50
N GLU A 100 6.13 -15.09 14.46
CA GLU A 100 5.94 -14.75 15.88
C GLU A 100 6.19 -13.27 16.21
N THR A 101 6.86 -12.52 15.32
CA THR A 101 7.22 -11.11 15.54
C THR A 101 6.29 -10.12 14.84
N LEU A 102 5.15 -10.60 14.34
CA LEU A 102 4.12 -9.75 13.74
C LEU A 102 3.56 -8.72 14.73
N HIS A 103 2.99 -7.66 14.19
CA HIS A 103 2.32 -6.66 15.02
C HIS A 103 1.17 -7.32 15.82
N PRO A 104 1.00 -7.01 17.11
CA PRO A 104 0.01 -7.69 17.97
C PRO A 104 -1.44 -7.49 17.53
N ASP A 105 -1.70 -6.50 16.66
CA ASP A 105 -3.03 -6.28 16.07
C ASP A 105 -3.31 -7.18 14.86
N VAL A 106 -2.38 -8.02 14.41
CA VAL A 106 -2.66 -9.00 13.34
C VAL A 106 -3.47 -10.16 13.91
N VAL A 107 -4.58 -10.48 13.26
CA VAL A 107 -5.39 -11.66 13.61
C VAL A 107 -4.70 -12.92 13.06
N LEU A 108 -4.41 -13.89 13.91
CA LEU A 108 -3.82 -15.16 13.50
C LEU A 108 -4.90 -16.23 13.35
N LEU A 109 -5.01 -16.75 12.14
CA LEU A 109 -5.93 -17.81 11.76
C LEU A 109 -5.14 -18.99 11.18
N ALA A 110 -5.82 -20.11 11.05
CA ALA A 110 -5.40 -21.19 10.18
C ALA A 110 -6.60 -21.77 9.46
N ILE A 111 -6.35 -22.63 8.48
CA ILE A 111 -7.36 -23.55 7.98
C ILE A 111 -7.61 -24.69 8.97
N GLN A 112 -8.80 -25.29 8.88
CA GLN A 112 -9.20 -26.41 9.75
C GLN A 112 -8.30 -27.63 9.59
N ASP A 113 -7.83 -27.84 8.37
CA ASP A 113 -6.97 -28.95 8.00
C ASP A 113 -5.50 -28.65 8.26
N ARG A 114 -4.66 -29.68 8.12
CA ARG A 114 -3.25 -29.60 8.51
C ARG A 114 -2.35 -28.94 7.48
N ALA A 115 -2.80 -28.80 6.25
CA ALA A 115 -2.04 -28.18 5.17
C ALA A 115 -2.98 -27.58 4.13
N PHE A 116 -2.54 -26.56 3.40
CA PHE A 116 -3.28 -26.06 2.24
C PHE A 116 -3.30 -27.14 1.14
N GLY A 117 -4.40 -27.87 1.01
CA GLY A 117 -4.46 -29.07 0.17
C GLY A 117 -3.58 -30.22 0.70
N ARG A 118 -3.24 -31.18 -0.17
CA ARG A 118 -2.55 -32.41 0.25
C ARG A 118 -1.10 -32.21 0.72
N ALA A 119 -0.41 -31.15 0.30
CA ALA A 119 1.02 -30.94 0.54
C ALA A 119 1.46 -29.47 0.42
N GLY A 120 0.56 -28.51 0.67
CA GLY A 120 0.79 -27.09 0.41
C GLY A 120 0.32 -26.64 -0.98
N TRP A 121 0.44 -25.33 -1.20
CA TRP A 121 0.15 -24.68 -2.46
C TRP A 121 1.15 -25.09 -3.55
N PRO A 122 0.80 -25.14 -4.85
CA PRO A 122 1.76 -25.46 -5.91
C PRO A 122 2.75 -24.31 -6.18
N ASN A 123 4.05 -24.57 -5.99
CA ASN A 123 5.11 -23.56 -6.21
C ASN A 123 5.46 -23.41 -7.70
N SER A 124 5.50 -24.52 -8.45
CA SER A 124 6.08 -24.58 -9.80
C SER A 124 5.06 -24.64 -10.95
N ARG A 125 3.78 -24.44 -10.65
CA ARG A 125 2.66 -24.39 -11.62
C ARG A 125 1.65 -23.34 -11.16
N GLU A 126 0.73 -22.98 -12.05
CA GLU A 126 -0.39 -22.11 -11.68
C GLU A 126 -1.24 -22.75 -10.57
N GLY A 127 -1.74 -21.91 -9.67
CA GLY A 127 -2.66 -22.26 -8.59
C GLY A 127 -3.67 -21.13 -8.33
N SER A 128 -4.61 -21.37 -7.42
CA SER A 128 -5.69 -20.41 -7.15
C SER A 128 -6.10 -20.38 -5.68
N VAL A 129 -6.14 -19.19 -5.10
CA VAL A 129 -6.63 -18.94 -3.75
C VAL A 129 -8.05 -18.41 -3.82
N ILE A 130 -8.97 -19.07 -3.12
CA ILE A 130 -10.39 -18.74 -3.07
C ILE A 130 -10.75 -18.40 -1.63
N LEU A 131 -11.38 -17.24 -1.45
CA LEU A 131 -12.02 -16.82 -0.21
C LEU A 131 -13.54 -16.89 -0.38
N SER A 132 -14.26 -17.48 0.57
CA SER A 132 -15.72 -17.52 0.56
C SER A 132 -16.33 -17.29 1.95
N THR A 133 -17.53 -16.74 1.95
CA THR A 133 -18.28 -16.47 3.19
C THR A 133 -18.76 -17.77 3.83
N ALA A 134 -19.32 -17.67 5.04
CA ALA A 134 -19.98 -18.80 5.70
C ALA A 134 -21.18 -19.36 4.93
N GLY A 135 -21.81 -18.56 4.06
CA GLY A 135 -22.89 -18.99 3.18
C GLY A 135 -22.42 -19.75 1.93
N GLY A 136 -21.12 -19.77 1.66
CA GLY A 136 -20.53 -20.34 0.45
C GLY A 136 -20.43 -19.35 -0.72
N ASP A 137 -20.79 -18.09 -0.53
CA ASP A 137 -20.61 -17.06 -1.56
C ASP A 137 -19.12 -16.75 -1.73
N THR A 138 -18.62 -16.86 -2.96
CA THR A 138 -17.25 -16.48 -3.30
C THR A 138 -17.06 -14.98 -3.10
N VAL A 139 -16.07 -14.63 -2.28
CA VAL A 139 -15.66 -13.25 -2.02
C VAL A 139 -14.64 -12.81 -3.06
N GLU A 140 -13.59 -13.62 -3.24
CA GLU A 140 -12.51 -13.34 -4.17
C GLU A 140 -11.83 -14.64 -4.62
N VAL A 141 -11.31 -14.62 -5.85
CA VAL A 141 -10.40 -15.64 -6.37
C VAL A 141 -9.17 -14.96 -6.92
N PHE A 142 -7.99 -15.39 -6.48
CA PHE A 142 -6.71 -14.99 -7.05
C PHE A 142 -6.04 -16.21 -7.70
N HIS A 143 -5.79 -16.11 -9.01
CA HIS A 143 -5.00 -17.09 -9.75
C HIS A 143 -3.56 -16.59 -9.83
N TYR A 144 -2.63 -17.34 -9.24
CA TYR A 144 -1.21 -16.97 -9.21
C TYR A 144 -0.39 -17.82 -10.19
N PRO A 145 0.63 -17.23 -10.84
CA PRO A 145 1.54 -17.97 -11.70
C PRO A 145 2.61 -18.71 -10.86
N PRO A 146 3.38 -19.63 -11.47
CA PRO A 146 4.50 -20.29 -10.80
C PRO A 146 5.46 -19.27 -10.15
N ALA A 147 6.04 -19.64 -9.02
CA ALA A 147 7.08 -18.84 -8.40
C ALA A 147 8.30 -18.73 -9.33
N GLU A 148 8.74 -17.50 -9.60
CA GLU A 148 10.03 -17.26 -10.26
C GLU A 148 11.20 -17.39 -9.28
N GLN A 149 10.94 -17.14 -7.99
CA GLN A 149 11.92 -17.12 -6.91
C GLN A 149 11.22 -17.39 -5.58
N SER A 150 11.73 -18.33 -4.80
CA SER A 150 11.24 -18.61 -3.45
C SER A 150 11.47 -17.45 -2.49
N GLY A 151 10.64 -17.36 -1.47
CA GLY A 151 10.66 -16.34 -0.43
C GLY A 151 9.91 -15.05 -0.79
N PHE A 152 9.26 -14.97 -1.94
CA PHE A 152 8.51 -13.78 -2.34
C PHE A 152 7.03 -14.12 -2.54
N SER A 153 6.17 -13.38 -1.84
CA SER A 153 4.72 -13.46 -1.99
C SER A 153 4.24 -12.73 -3.24
N TRP A 154 3.00 -13.01 -3.63
CA TRP A 154 2.18 -12.17 -4.48
C TRP A 154 1.42 -11.17 -3.61
N GLU A 155 1.55 -9.89 -3.92
CA GLU A 155 0.90 -8.80 -3.22
C GLU A 155 -0.11 -8.11 -4.12
N LYS A 156 -1.31 -7.85 -3.59
CA LYS A 156 -2.31 -7.04 -4.28
C LYS A 156 -1.82 -5.59 -4.37
N ILE A 157 -1.98 -5.01 -5.54
CA ILE A 157 -1.50 -3.66 -5.83
C ILE A 157 -2.43 -2.62 -5.24
N ASP A 158 -3.72 -2.67 -5.53
CA ASP A 158 -4.73 -1.75 -4.99
C ASP A 158 -5.80 -2.57 -4.28
N LEU A 159 -5.91 -2.40 -2.96
CA LEU A 159 -6.81 -3.17 -2.10
C LEU A 159 -8.29 -2.92 -2.42
N GLU A 160 -8.62 -1.76 -3.01
CA GLU A 160 -10.00 -1.39 -3.37
C GLU A 160 -10.32 -1.69 -4.84
N ALA A 161 -9.31 -1.96 -5.66
CA ALA A 161 -9.55 -2.38 -7.03
C ALA A 161 -10.11 -3.81 -7.07
N GLY A 162 -11.09 -4.03 -7.96
CA GLY A 162 -11.74 -5.32 -8.13
C GLY A 162 -10.79 -6.48 -8.50
N ALA A 163 -11.31 -7.71 -8.49
CA ALA A 163 -10.57 -8.98 -8.60
C ALA A 163 -9.90 -9.28 -9.98
N GLY A 164 -9.45 -8.27 -10.71
CA GLY A 164 -8.71 -8.45 -11.97
C GLY A 164 -7.30 -8.99 -11.75
N SER A 165 -6.84 -9.89 -12.63
CA SER A 165 -5.50 -10.49 -12.56
C SER A 165 -4.34 -9.52 -12.74
N THR A 166 -4.60 -8.30 -13.23
CA THR A 166 -3.59 -7.23 -13.38
C THR A 166 -3.34 -6.46 -12.08
N ASN A 167 -4.06 -6.77 -11.00
CA ASN A 167 -3.99 -6.09 -9.71
C ASN A 167 -3.08 -6.80 -8.70
N TRP A 168 -2.17 -7.65 -9.17
CA TRP A 168 -1.26 -8.42 -8.32
C TRP A 168 0.15 -8.36 -8.90
N GLU A 169 1.15 -8.18 -8.03
CA GLU A 169 2.56 -8.16 -8.39
C GLU A 169 3.36 -8.93 -7.32
N ARG A 170 4.53 -9.42 -7.70
CA ARG A 170 5.44 -10.04 -6.72
C ARG A 170 5.92 -8.99 -5.72
N ALA A 171 6.00 -9.37 -4.46
CA ALA A 171 6.57 -8.55 -3.39
C ALA A 171 7.98 -8.04 -3.74
N LEU A 172 8.31 -6.87 -3.22
CA LEU A 172 9.59 -6.20 -3.42
C LEU A 172 10.58 -6.47 -2.29
N VAL A 173 10.13 -7.19 -1.25
CA VAL A 173 10.88 -7.55 -0.06
C VAL A 173 10.82 -9.05 0.14
N ASP A 174 11.94 -9.61 0.59
CA ASP A 174 12.05 -11.02 0.96
C ASP A 174 11.15 -11.32 2.16
N GLY A 175 10.39 -12.40 2.09
CA GLY A 175 9.39 -12.79 3.08
C GLY A 175 8.03 -12.09 2.94
N GLY A 176 7.85 -11.20 1.95
CA GLY A 176 6.62 -10.44 1.78
C GLY A 176 6.41 -9.34 2.83
N THR A 177 5.18 -8.88 2.98
CA THR A 177 4.78 -7.83 3.93
C THR A 177 3.68 -8.26 4.92
N PRO A 178 3.77 -9.46 5.53
CA PRO A 178 2.71 -9.96 6.39
C PRO A 178 2.44 -9.02 7.57
N GLY A 179 1.16 -8.76 7.79
CA GLY A 179 0.59 -7.87 8.79
C GLY A 179 0.69 -6.38 8.49
N ARG A 180 1.04 -5.97 7.26
CA ARG A 180 1.33 -4.57 6.91
C ARG A 180 0.82 -4.23 5.50
N LEU A 181 0.93 -2.96 5.11
CA LEU A 181 0.65 -2.56 3.74
C LEU A 181 1.64 -3.21 2.77
N ASN A 182 1.09 -3.72 1.66
CA ASN A 182 1.84 -4.33 0.58
C ASN A 182 2.95 -3.43 0.05
N SER A 183 4.14 -4.00 -0.15
CA SER A 183 5.32 -3.29 -0.65
C SER A 183 5.11 -2.69 -2.06
N VAL A 184 4.33 -3.37 -2.91
CA VAL A 184 3.94 -2.91 -4.25
C VAL A 184 2.91 -1.78 -4.21
N TYR A 185 1.94 -1.84 -3.27
CA TYR A 185 1.00 -0.75 -3.04
C TYR A 185 1.72 0.48 -2.53
N GLU A 186 2.59 0.31 -1.53
CA GLU A 186 3.42 1.40 -1.01
C GLU A 186 4.23 2.04 -2.14
N GLN A 187 4.93 1.27 -2.97
CA GLN A 187 5.71 1.82 -4.09
C GLN A 187 4.84 2.66 -5.03
N ARG A 188 3.64 2.19 -5.34
CA ARG A 188 2.72 2.90 -6.24
C ARG A 188 2.13 4.13 -5.59
N ARG A 189 1.78 4.09 -4.30
CA ARG A 189 1.37 5.27 -3.56
C ARG A 189 2.50 6.30 -3.51
N PHE A 190 3.73 5.87 -3.23
CA PHE A 190 4.92 6.73 -3.26
C PHE A 190 5.17 7.40 -4.62
N THR A 191 4.82 6.73 -5.72
CA THR A 191 5.02 7.25 -7.09
C THR A 191 3.81 8.01 -7.62
N ALA A 192 2.59 7.67 -7.20
CA ALA A 192 1.33 8.24 -7.68
C ALA A 192 0.81 9.40 -6.82
N GLU A 193 1.08 9.40 -5.50
CA GLU A 193 0.59 10.40 -4.55
C GLU A 193 1.63 10.75 -3.48
N GLY A 194 2.04 12.02 -3.39
CA GLY A 194 2.30 12.58 -2.06
C GLY A 194 3.63 13.26 -1.77
N ILE A 195 4.58 13.36 -2.71
CA ILE A 195 5.60 14.41 -2.56
C ILE A 195 5.06 15.72 -3.15
N THR A 196 5.00 16.76 -2.32
CA THR A 196 4.60 18.11 -2.76
C THR A 196 5.72 19.10 -2.51
N LEU A 197 5.83 20.09 -3.40
CA LEU A 197 6.74 21.22 -3.25
C LEU A 197 6.04 22.49 -3.75
N LYS A 198 5.75 23.39 -2.82
CA LYS A 198 5.19 24.71 -3.05
C LYS A 198 6.27 25.76 -2.83
N ALA A 199 6.20 26.83 -3.61
CA ALA A 199 7.17 27.91 -3.62
C ALA A 199 6.39 29.22 -3.62
N GLU A 200 6.39 29.96 -2.51
CA GLU A 200 5.56 31.15 -2.32
C GLU A 200 6.34 32.28 -1.64
N PRO A 201 6.27 33.52 -2.16
CA PRO A 201 5.71 33.90 -3.45
C PRO A 201 6.59 33.39 -4.61
N ASN A 202 6.00 33.08 -5.76
CA ASN A 202 6.76 32.74 -6.97
C ASN A 202 6.10 33.41 -8.18
N PRO A 203 6.67 34.50 -8.74
CA PRO A 203 8.02 35.03 -8.50
C PRO A 203 8.27 35.68 -7.11
N PHE A 204 9.54 35.75 -6.69
CA PHE A 204 9.98 36.41 -5.45
C PHE A 204 11.08 37.47 -5.70
N SER A 205 11.12 38.51 -4.87
CA SER A 205 12.14 39.58 -4.95
C SER A 205 13.14 39.56 -3.79
N GLN A 206 12.66 39.28 -2.56
CA GLN A 206 13.49 39.21 -1.35
C GLN A 206 13.65 37.78 -0.85
N THR A 207 12.51 37.13 -0.56
CA THR A 207 12.46 35.85 0.13
C THR A 207 11.47 34.92 -0.57
N LEU A 208 11.84 33.65 -0.67
CA LEU A 208 11.01 32.55 -1.13
C LEU A 208 10.83 31.53 0.00
N VAL A 209 9.60 31.12 0.28
CA VAL A 209 9.31 30.01 1.19
C VAL A 209 9.03 28.75 0.36
N LEU A 210 9.80 27.70 0.62
CA LEU A 210 9.62 26.37 0.03
C LEU A 210 8.96 25.45 1.06
N SER A 211 7.69 25.11 0.83
CA SER A 211 6.92 24.21 1.68
C SER A 211 6.74 22.86 1.00
N TYR A 212 6.94 21.77 1.73
CA TYR A 212 6.85 20.42 1.21
C TYR A 212 6.00 19.51 2.09
N GLY A 213 5.40 18.50 1.45
CA GLY A 213 4.73 17.38 2.09
C GLY A 213 5.36 16.09 1.59
N LEU A 214 5.49 15.10 2.47
CA LEU A 214 6.15 13.85 2.20
C LEU A 214 5.15 12.69 2.22
N PRO A 215 5.29 11.73 1.29
CA PRO A 215 4.40 10.57 1.23
C PRO A 215 4.62 9.58 2.37
N ALA A 216 5.80 9.60 3.01
CA ALA A 216 6.07 8.92 4.27
C ALA A 216 7.00 9.72 5.17
N SER A 217 6.89 9.46 6.46
CA SER A 217 7.72 10.05 7.51
C SER A 217 7.93 9.07 8.67
N PRO A 218 9.05 9.16 9.41
CA PRO A 218 10.13 10.11 9.23
C PRO A 218 10.96 9.84 7.97
N ALA A 219 11.46 10.91 7.35
CA ALA A 219 12.29 10.85 6.16
C ALA A 219 13.50 11.77 6.30
N LEU A 220 14.59 11.45 5.59
CA LEU A 220 15.73 12.35 5.41
C LEU A 220 15.49 13.20 4.16
N VAL A 221 15.57 14.51 4.31
CA VAL A 221 15.25 15.47 3.25
C VAL A 221 16.48 16.27 2.84
N ASP A 222 16.72 16.30 1.53
CA ASP A 222 17.62 17.24 0.87
C ASP A 222 16.81 18.23 0.05
N LEU A 223 17.16 19.52 0.16
CA LEU A 223 16.56 20.55 -0.67
C LEU A 223 17.65 21.44 -1.25
N TRP A 224 17.74 21.42 -2.57
CA TRP A 224 18.75 22.13 -3.34
C TRP A 224 18.14 23.19 -4.23
N ILE A 225 18.86 24.29 -4.41
CA ILE A 225 18.61 25.28 -5.46
C ILE A 225 19.69 25.14 -6.52
N TYR A 226 19.27 25.06 -7.78
CA TYR A 226 20.11 25.03 -8.97
C TYR A 226 19.78 26.20 -9.90
N ASP A 227 20.74 26.62 -10.72
CA ASP A 227 20.44 27.44 -11.90
C ASP A 227 19.83 26.60 -13.04
N ILE A 228 19.56 27.22 -14.18
CA ILE A 228 18.94 26.53 -15.33
C ILE A 228 19.91 25.61 -16.05
N GLU A 229 21.21 25.84 -15.93
CA GLU A 229 22.27 24.96 -16.41
C GLU A 229 22.51 23.74 -15.48
N GLY A 230 21.86 23.73 -14.30
CA GLY A 230 21.93 22.64 -13.33
C GLY A 230 23.12 22.73 -12.37
N TYR A 231 23.82 23.87 -12.30
CA TYR A 231 24.86 24.08 -11.30
C TYR A 231 24.24 24.36 -9.92
N PRO A 232 24.78 23.74 -8.85
CA PRO A 232 24.24 23.91 -7.50
C PRO A 232 24.55 25.31 -6.95
N ILE A 233 23.50 26.06 -6.63
CA ILE A 233 23.57 27.42 -6.09
C ILE A 233 23.63 27.40 -4.57
N ARG A 234 22.75 26.63 -3.92
CA ARG A 234 22.65 26.53 -2.46
C ARG A 234 21.94 25.26 -2.02
N GLN A 235 22.40 24.65 -0.93
CA GLN A 235 21.66 23.63 -0.21
C GLN A 235 20.91 24.31 0.94
N LEU A 236 19.62 24.04 1.06
CA LEU A 236 18.75 24.60 2.09
C LEU A 236 18.50 23.57 3.20
N LEU A 237 18.39 22.30 2.84
CA LEU A 237 18.30 21.16 3.77
C LEU A 237 19.33 20.12 3.34
N ASP A 238 20.07 19.59 4.30
CA ASP A 238 21.10 18.58 4.12
C ASP A 238 20.79 17.38 5.01
N SER A 239 20.34 16.28 4.38
CA SER A 239 19.94 15.03 5.05
C SER A 239 19.13 15.26 6.33
N SER A 240 18.24 16.25 6.30
CA SER A 240 17.56 16.75 7.48
C SER A 240 16.37 15.85 7.81
N SER A 241 16.30 15.35 9.04
CA SER A 241 15.15 14.55 9.48
C SER A 241 13.89 15.41 9.49
N SER A 242 12.84 14.94 8.81
CA SER A 242 11.57 15.65 8.68
C SER A 242 10.39 14.73 8.94
N GLY A 243 9.33 15.31 9.52
CA GLY A 243 8.03 14.66 9.68
C GLY A 243 7.25 14.64 8.36
N PRO A 244 5.90 14.61 8.39
CA PRO A 244 5.09 14.50 7.17
C PRO A 244 5.14 15.75 6.28
N SER A 245 5.61 16.88 6.81
CA SER A 245 5.76 18.14 6.08
C SER A 245 6.84 19.03 6.71
N GLY A 246 7.26 20.03 5.95
CA GLY A 246 8.19 21.06 6.43
C GLY A 246 8.23 22.28 5.52
N SER A 247 8.95 23.29 5.95
CA SER A 247 9.15 24.52 5.18
C SER A 247 10.51 25.13 5.46
N VAL A 248 11.14 25.69 4.44
CA VAL A 248 12.43 26.39 4.56
C VAL A 248 12.45 27.63 3.68
N GLU A 249 13.17 28.65 4.15
CA GLU A 249 13.27 29.93 3.51
C GLU A 249 14.55 30.05 2.66
N TRP A 250 14.45 30.69 1.50
CA TRP A 250 15.58 31.12 0.69
C TRP A 250 15.53 32.62 0.41
N ASP A 251 16.60 33.32 0.76
CA ASP A 251 16.79 34.78 0.61
C ASP A 251 17.40 35.18 -0.76
N GLY A 252 17.42 34.25 -1.72
CA GLY A 252 18.07 34.47 -3.01
C GLY A 252 19.59 34.57 -2.94
N ARG A 253 20.26 34.04 -1.91
CA ARG A 253 21.74 34.05 -1.86
C ARG A 253 22.34 32.69 -2.18
N ASP A 254 23.52 32.70 -2.80
CA ASP A 254 24.35 31.51 -3.00
C ASP A 254 25.04 31.07 -1.68
N ARG A 255 25.86 30.01 -1.73
CA ARG A 255 26.62 29.50 -0.57
C ARG A 255 27.62 30.52 0.01
N GLN A 256 28.00 31.55 -0.74
CA GLN A 256 28.95 32.58 -0.33
C GLN A 256 28.22 33.83 0.22
N GLY A 257 26.90 33.78 0.33
CA GLY A 257 26.08 34.89 0.80
C GLY A 257 25.88 35.98 -0.25
N ARG A 258 26.21 35.74 -1.52
CA ARG A 258 26.04 36.71 -2.60
C ARG A 258 24.66 36.57 -3.23
N SER A 259 24.02 37.69 -3.54
CA SER A 259 22.74 37.67 -4.25
C SER A 259 22.91 37.06 -5.64
N VAL A 260 22.09 36.07 -5.96
CA VAL A 260 22.03 35.50 -7.31
C VAL A 260 21.30 36.43 -8.28
N PRO A 261 21.60 36.40 -9.59
CA PRO A 261 20.90 37.24 -10.56
C PRO A 261 19.38 37.02 -10.62
N THR A 262 18.65 37.98 -11.18
CA THR A 262 17.26 37.75 -11.59
C THR A 262 17.19 36.66 -12.66
N GLY A 263 16.24 35.74 -12.56
CA GLY A 263 16.16 34.62 -13.50
C GLY A 263 15.38 33.43 -12.95
N LEU A 264 15.42 32.35 -13.72
CA LEU A 264 14.83 31.06 -13.35
C LEU A 264 15.84 30.25 -12.54
N TYR A 265 15.32 29.52 -11.57
CA TYR A 265 16.05 28.57 -10.74
C TYR A 265 15.20 27.31 -10.55
N ILE A 266 15.84 26.22 -10.17
CA ILE A 266 15.17 24.95 -9.89
C ILE A 266 15.36 24.62 -8.41
N ALA A 267 14.26 24.56 -7.66
CA ALA A 267 14.24 23.94 -6.35
C ALA A 267 14.04 22.43 -6.54
N HIS A 268 14.95 21.63 -5.99
CA HIS A 268 14.93 20.17 -6.08
C HIS A 268 14.86 19.59 -4.68
N LEU A 269 13.73 18.99 -4.36
CA LEU A 269 13.48 18.27 -3.13
C LEU A 269 13.75 16.79 -3.38
N ALA A 270 14.52 16.16 -2.50
CA ALA A 270 14.70 14.72 -2.45
C ALA A 270 14.41 14.24 -1.02
N ALA A 271 13.64 13.18 -0.88
CA ALA A 271 13.26 12.61 0.41
C ALA A 271 13.52 11.10 0.41
N SER A 272 14.24 10.62 1.41
CA SER A 272 14.56 9.22 1.62
C SER A 272 13.85 8.67 2.86
N ALA A 273 13.02 7.65 2.68
CA ALA A 273 12.30 6.96 3.75
C ALA A 273 12.37 5.45 3.51
N ALA A 274 12.69 4.66 4.55
CA ALA A 274 12.77 3.20 4.48
C ALA A 274 13.59 2.67 3.27
N GLY A 275 14.71 3.32 2.94
CA GLY A 275 15.58 2.93 1.82
C GLY A 275 15.07 3.32 0.43
N ARG A 276 13.92 4.00 0.32
CA ARG A 276 13.38 4.52 -0.93
C ARG A 276 13.60 6.02 -1.07
N LEU A 277 14.06 6.45 -2.25
CA LEU A 277 14.27 7.85 -2.60
C LEU A 277 13.12 8.37 -3.49
N THR A 278 12.49 9.47 -3.09
CA THR A 278 11.53 10.24 -3.89
C THR A 278 12.08 11.63 -4.16
N GLN A 279 11.71 12.24 -5.29
CA GLN A 279 12.20 13.57 -5.63
C GLN A 279 11.19 14.38 -6.45
N LEU A 280 11.22 15.69 -6.27
CA LEU A 280 10.39 16.65 -7.00
C LEU A 280 11.20 17.89 -7.35
N LYS A 281 11.00 18.41 -8.56
CA LYS A 281 11.62 19.67 -9.01
C LYS A 281 10.54 20.73 -9.23
N LYS A 282 10.81 21.95 -8.78
CA LYS A 282 9.93 23.11 -8.94
C LYS A 282 10.72 24.26 -9.53
N VAL A 283 10.20 24.85 -10.61
CA VAL A 283 10.76 26.09 -11.16
C VAL A 283 10.38 27.26 -10.26
N VAL A 284 11.37 28.07 -9.88
CA VAL A 284 11.20 29.27 -9.07
C VAL A 284 11.81 30.46 -9.80
N VAL A 285 11.16 31.62 -9.72
CA VAL A 285 11.53 32.81 -10.48
C VAL A 285 11.96 33.91 -9.52
N ARG A 286 13.22 34.37 -9.65
CA ARG A 286 13.70 35.56 -8.94
C ARG A 286 13.48 36.80 -9.78
N SER A 287 12.71 37.76 -9.27
CA SER A 287 12.55 39.10 -9.84
C SER A 287 13.55 40.09 -9.25
N ALA A 288 13.70 41.26 -9.88
CA ALA A 288 14.47 42.34 -9.32
C ALA A 288 13.87 42.77 -7.95
N PRO A 289 14.70 43.22 -6.99
CA PRO A 289 14.24 43.86 -5.77
C PRO A 289 13.40 45.11 -6.03
#